data_AF-A0A3D3DQU7-F1
#
_entry.id   AF-A0A3D3DQU7-F1
#
_cell.length_a   1.000
_cell.length_b   1.000
_cell.length_c   1.000
_cell.angle_alpha   90.00
_cell.angle_beta   90.00
_cell.angle_gamma   90.00
#
_symmetry.space_group_name_H-M   'P 1'
#
loop_
_entity.id
_entity.type
_entity.pdbx_description
1 polymer ?
#
loop_
_entity_poly.entity_id
_entity_poly.type
_entity_poly.pdbx_seq_one_letter_code
_entity_poly.pdbx_strand_id
1 'polypeptide(L)'
;MSDQRANPPQSPASLRGHFLMATPVIGSGFFNRSLTYLCRHDEEGAMGIVVNHCLDVGLSDMLTHLDIEISSACPDTPILAGGPVATDHGFVLHRGEPNWEGSQPVTDEMSLTGSRDILCAIATGEGPKDYLVALGYAGWSAGQLEAEMAENSWLTVQADLDILFRSAAEDRLTAAGRQLGIDIDLLSTEAGHA
;
A
#
# COMPACT_ATOMS: atom_id res chain seq x y z
N MET A 1 9.48 48.30 -4.74
CA MET A 1 8.44 47.31 -5.11
C MET A 1 9.06 45.96 -4.87
N SER A 2 8.80 45.39 -3.69
CA SER A 2 9.41 44.13 -3.27
C SER A 2 8.37 43.04 -3.47
N ASP A 3 8.66 42.10 -4.37
CA ASP A 3 7.82 40.96 -4.70
C ASP A 3 7.51 40.11 -3.46
N GLN A 4 6.22 39.98 -3.20
CA GLN A 4 5.63 39.05 -2.26
C GLN A 4 5.83 37.64 -2.81
N ARG A 5 6.85 36.91 -2.34
CA ARG A 5 6.88 35.45 -2.48
C ARG A 5 5.71 34.89 -1.66
N ALA A 6 4.59 34.62 -2.34
CA ALA A 6 3.51 33.84 -1.80
C ALA A 6 4.06 32.46 -1.44
N ASN A 7 4.14 32.18 -0.14
CA ASN A 7 4.30 30.83 0.36
C ASN A 7 3.05 30.05 -0.11
N PRO A 8 3.17 28.91 -0.83
CA PRO A 8 2.00 28.13 -1.16
C PRO A 8 1.29 27.70 0.14
N PRO A 9 -0.06 27.63 0.15
CA PRO A 9 -0.77 27.14 1.31
C PRO A 9 -0.24 25.74 1.63
N GLN A 10 0.26 25.54 2.84
CA GLN A 10 0.60 24.21 3.32
C GLN A 10 -0.72 23.43 3.40
N SER A 11 -0.99 22.62 2.37
CA SER A 11 -2.01 21.59 2.41
C SER A 11 -1.82 20.77 3.71
N PRO A 12 -2.89 20.27 4.35
CA PRO A 12 -2.72 19.30 5.42
C PRO A 12 -1.74 18.23 4.92
N ALA A 13 -0.74 17.89 5.74
CA ALA A 13 0.35 17.01 5.33
C ALA A 13 -0.24 15.71 4.77
N SER A 14 -0.20 15.53 3.45
CA SER A 14 -0.78 14.35 2.82
C SER A 14 -0.01 13.12 3.28
N LEU A 15 -0.75 12.09 3.73
CA LEU A 15 -0.18 10.81 4.13
C LEU A 15 0.12 9.91 2.92
N ARG A 16 0.00 10.43 1.69
CA ARG A 16 0.40 9.71 0.48
C ARG A 16 1.87 9.29 0.59
N GLY A 17 2.18 8.04 0.25
CA GLY A 17 3.51 7.46 0.39
C GLY A 17 3.90 7.12 1.83
N HIS A 18 2.96 7.10 2.77
CA HIS A 18 3.19 6.60 4.13
C HIS A 18 2.66 5.18 4.28
N PHE A 19 3.23 4.47 5.24
CA PHE A 19 2.63 3.29 5.81
C PHE A 19 1.62 3.66 6.90
N LEU A 20 0.51 2.96 6.89
CA LEU A 20 -0.53 2.96 7.90
C LEU A 20 -0.48 1.60 8.61
N MET A 21 -0.11 1.63 9.88
CA MET A 21 0.04 0.45 10.72
C MET A 21 -1.19 0.29 11.60
N ALA A 22 -1.84 -0.86 11.46
CA ALA A 22 -2.94 -1.24 12.33
C ALA A 22 -2.46 -1.40 13.77
N THR A 23 -3.11 -0.70 14.69
CA THR A 23 -2.87 -0.90 16.13
C THR A 23 -3.75 -2.02 16.67
N PRO A 24 -3.46 -2.53 17.88
CA PRO A 24 -4.31 -3.51 18.55
C PRO A 24 -5.76 -3.04 18.80
N VAL A 25 -6.04 -1.74 18.72
CA VAL A 25 -7.39 -1.16 18.90
C VAL A 25 -8.36 -1.66 17.82
N ILE A 26 -7.88 -1.85 16.58
CA ILE A 26 -8.67 -2.43 15.48
C ILE A 26 -9.18 -3.84 15.86
N GLY A 27 -8.39 -4.58 16.62
CA GLY A 27 -8.78 -5.84 17.26
C GLY A 27 -8.91 -7.02 16.28
N SER A 28 -9.94 -7.02 15.43
CA SER A 28 -10.24 -8.16 14.54
C SER A 28 -10.75 -7.72 13.17
N GLY A 29 -10.74 -8.65 12.21
CA GLY A 29 -11.13 -8.39 10.82
C GLY A 29 -9.93 -8.27 9.87
N PHE A 30 -10.19 -7.75 8.67
CA PHE A 30 -9.22 -7.71 7.58
C PHE A 30 -7.98 -6.86 7.89
N PHE A 31 -8.15 -5.78 8.64
CA PHE A 31 -7.08 -4.83 8.97
C PHE A 31 -6.33 -5.19 10.26
N ASN A 32 -6.68 -6.28 10.94
CA ASN A 32 -5.94 -6.68 12.12
C ASN A 32 -4.49 -7.03 11.75
N ARG A 33 -3.52 -6.38 12.41
CA ARG A 33 -2.08 -6.49 12.11
C ARG A 33 -1.77 -6.24 10.62
N SER A 34 -2.52 -5.38 9.94
CA SER A 34 -2.21 -5.00 8.56
C SER A 34 -1.22 -3.83 8.51
N LEU A 35 -0.35 -3.87 7.51
CA LEU A 35 0.44 -2.73 7.05
C LEU A 35 -0.11 -2.28 5.71
N THR A 36 -0.66 -1.07 5.65
CA THR A 36 -1.21 -0.49 4.42
C THR A 36 -0.28 0.59 3.88
N TYR A 37 0.06 0.53 2.61
CA TYR A 37 0.72 1.63 1.91
C TYR A 37 -0.32 2.58 1.32
N LEU A 38 -0.27 3.86 1.69
CA LEU A 38 -1.22 4.87 1.21
C LEU A 38 -0.83 5.40 -0.17
N CYS A 39 -1.65 5.05 -1.16
CA CYS A 39 -1.48 5.46 -2.56
C CYS A 39 -2.10 6.83 -2.86
N ARG A 40 -3.17 7.20 -2.14
CA ARG A 40 -3.85 8.48 -2.26
C ARG A 40 -4.32 8.95 -0.89
N HIS A 41 -4.22 10.25 -0.64
CA HIS A 41 -4.76 10.90 0.54
C HIS A 41 -5.04 12.37 0.24
N ASP A 42 -6.32 12.71 0.13
CA ASP A 42 -6.84 14.03 -0.19
C ASP A 42 -8.18 14.30 0.54
N GLU A 43 -8.80 15.44 0.27
CA GLU A 43 -10.05 15.85 0.94
C GLU A 43 -11.24 14.95 0.61
N GLU A 44 -11.18 14.15 -0.47
CA GLU A 44 -12.23 13.20 -0.86
C GLU A 44 -12.08 11.86 -0.14
N GLY A 45 -10.90 11.58 0.43
CA GLY A 45 -10.63 10.41 1.25
C GLY A 45 -9.22 9.84 1.04
N ALA A 46 -9.08 8.55 1.31
CA ALA A 46 -7.81 7.85 1.20
C ALA A 46 -7.95 6.52 0.46
N MET A 47 -6.89 6.13 -0.24
CA MET A 47 -6.78 4.82 -0.87
C MET A 47 -5.41 4.24 -0.53
N GLY A 48 -5.39 2.99 -0.10
CA GLY A 48 -4.16 2.27 0.16
C GLY A 48 -4.24 0.81 -0.24
N ILE A 49 -3.08 0.16 -0.26
CA ILE A 49 -2.93 -1.27 -0.52
C ILE A 49 -2.31 -1.90 0.72
N VAL A 50 -2.94 -2.94 1.25
CA VAL A 50 -2.35 -3.77 2.29
C VAL A 50 -1.21 -4.59 1.70
N VAL A 51 -0.02 -4.48 2.29
CA VAL A 51 1.23 -4.99 1.72
C VAL A 51 1.82 -6.14 2.52
N ASN A 52 1.16 -6.63 3.58
CA ASN A 52 1.69 -7.70 4.43
C ASN A 52 0.79 -8.95 4.50
N HIS A 53 -0.32 -8.99 3.78
CA HIS A 53 -1.23 -10.13 3.74
C HIS A 53 -1.07 -10.88 2.42
N CYS A 54 -0.40 -12.02 2.42
CA CYS A 54 -0.32 -12.89 1.25
C CYS A 54 -1.62 -13.71 1.10
N LEU A 55 -2.06 -13.91 -0.13
CA LEU A 55 -3.10 -14.86 -0.47
C LEU A 55 -2.50 -16.23 -0.79
N ASP A 56 -3.32 -17.28 -0.65
CA ASP A 56 -2.97 -18.66 -1.06
C ASP A 56 -3.03 -18.86 -2.58
N VAL A 57 -3.14 -17.79 -3.37
CA VAL A 57 -3.17 -17.81 -4.84
C VAL A 57 -1.90 -17.16 -5.39
N GLY A 58 -1.28 -17.80 -6.37
CA GLY A 58 -0.08 -17.30 -7.03
C GLY A 58 -0.38 -16.37 -8.18
N LEU A 59 0.62 -15.60 -8.61
CA LEU A 59 0.51 -14.72 -9.79
C LEU A 59 0.06 -15.50 -11.04
N SER A 60 0.58 -16.70 -11.25
CA SER A 60 0.25 -17.55 -12.40
C SER A 60 -1.23 -17.92 -12.47
N ASP A 61 -1.87 -18.23 -11.33
CA ASP A 61 -3.29 -18.55 -11.29
C ASP A 61 -4.15 -17.34 -11.67
N MET A 62 -3.79 -16.15 -11.18
CA MET A 62 -4.45 -14.89 -11.53
C MET A 62 -4.29 -14.56 -13.02
N LEU A 63 -3.08 -14.68 -13.56
CA LEU A 63 -2.81 -14.44 -14.98
C LEU A 63 -3.59 -15.41 -15.87
N THR A 64 -3.67 -16.68 -15.46
CA THR A 64 -4.47 -17.71 -16.16
C THR A 64 -5.96 -17.36 -16.12
N HIS A 65 -6.49 -16.92 -14.98
CA HIS A 65 -7.89 -16.48 -14.85
C HIS A 65 -8.21 -15.29 -15.76
N LEU A 66 -7.23 -14.41 -15.97
CA LEU A 66 -7.34 -13.28 -16.87
C LEU A 66 -7.12 -13.64 -18.34
N ASP A 67 -6.87 -14.90 -18.70
CA ASP A 67 -6.54 -15.32 -20.07
C ASP A 67 -5.28 -14.59 -20.60
N ILE A 68 -4.26 -14.45 -19.75
CA ILE A 68 -2.96 -13.87 -20.10
C ILE A 68 -1.96 -15.00 -20.32
N GLU A 69 -1.27 -14.99 -21.45
CA GLU A 69 -0.22 -15.97 -21.73
C GLU A 69 0.98 -15.79 -20.80
N ILE A 70 1.36 -16.88 -20.13
CA ILE A 70 2.45 -16.90 -19.15
C ILE A 70 3.70 -17.48 -19.82
N SER A 71 4.78 -16.70 -19.84
CA SER A 71 6.09 -17.18 -20.30
C SER A 71 6.76 -18.01 -19.22
N SER A 72 7.71 -18.87 -19.60
CA SER A 72 8.59 -19.56 -18.64
C SER A 72 9.47 -18.61 -17.83
N ALA A 73 9.56 -17.35 -18.24
CA ALA A 73 10.23 -16.27 -17.52
C ALA A 73 9.36 -15.62 -16.43
N CYS A 74 8.08 -15.99 -16.32
CA CYS A 74 7.18 -15.40 -15.34
C CYS A 74 7.65 -15.75 -13.91
N PRO A 75 7.85 -14.75 -13.05
CA PRO A 75 8.25 -14.97 -11.67
C PRO A 75 7.08 -15.53 -10.85
N ASP A 76 7.38 -16.48 -9.97
CA ASP A 76 6.43 -17.02 -8.99
C ASP A 76 6.34 -16.07 -7.79
N THR A 77 5.61 -14.98 -7.97
CA THR A 77 5.44 -13.94 -6.94
C THR A 77 4.13 -14.16 -6.21
N PRO A 78 4.10 -14.05 -4.86
CA PRO A 78 2.85 -14.12 -4.11
C PRO A 78 1.95 -12.92 -4.44
N ILE A 79 0.65 -13.16 -4.49
CA ILE A 79 -0.35 -12.10 -4.57
C ILE A 79 -0.72 -11.65 -3.16
N LEU A 80 -0.83 -10.35 -2.96
CA LEU A 80 -1.25 -9.75 -1.69
C LEU A 80 -2.75 -9.50 -1.68
N ALA A 81 -3.38 -9.62 -0.51
CA ALA A 81 -4.72 -9.12 -0.27
C ALA A 81 -4.62 -7.61 -0.03
N GLY A 82 -4.82 -6.79 -1.07
CA GLY A 82 -4.63 -5.33 -1.02
C GLY A 82 -5.75 -4.60 -0.26
N GLY A 83 -6.92 -5.22 -0.15
CA GLY A 83 -8.01 -4.70 0.67
C GLY A 83 -9.35 -5.38 0.38
N PRO A 84 -10.40 -5.06 1.16
CA PRO A 84 -11.71 -5.67 1.02
C PRO A 84 -12.53 -5.11 -0.17
N VAL A 85 -12.09 -4.03 -0.80
CA VAL A 85 -12.80 -3.38 -1.91
C VAL A 85 -12.23 -3.85 -3.24
N ALA A 86 -13.10 -4.18 -4.20
CA ALA A 86 -12.73 -4.60 -5.55
C ALA A 86 -11.73 -5.77 -5.59
N THR A 87 -11.98 -6.81 -4.78
CA THR A 87 -11.11 -8.00 -4.65
C THR A 87 -10.91 -8.77 -5.95
N ASP A 88 -11.77 -8.56 -6.95
CA ASP A 88 -11.64 -9.14 -8.29
C ASP A 88 -10.69 -8.34 -9.21
N HIS A 89 -10.21 -7.17 -8.76
CA HIS A 89 -9.33 -6.29 -9.52
C HIS A 89 -7.90 -6.35 -9.00
N GLY A 90 -6.97 -6.56 -9.92
CA GLY A 90 -5.53 -6.54 -9.66
C GLY A 90 -4.95 -5.14 -9.70
N PHE A 91 -4.18 -4.80 -8.67
CA PHE A 91 -3.35 -3.62 -8.61
C PHE A 91 -1.89 -4.01 -8.53
N VAL A 92 -1.05 -3.36 -9.31
CA VAL A 92 0.39 -3.52 -9.30
C VAL A 92 1.01 -2.24 -8.76
N LEU A 93 1.62 -2.36 -7.58
CA LEU A 93 2.41 -1.29 -6.98
C LEU A 93 3.87 -1.50 -7.39
N HIS A 94 4.46 -0.56 -8.12
CA HIS A 94 5.81 -0.72 -8.66
C HIS A 94 6.65 0.54 -8.52
N ARG A 95 7.97 0.35 -8.54
CA ARG A 95 8.93 1.46 -8.61
C ARG A 95 9.04 1.98 -10.05
N GLY A 96 9.22 3.28 -10.20
CA GLY A 96 9.46 3.95 -11.47
C GLY A 96 8.27 4.75 -12.01
N GLU A 97 8.46 5.30 -13.20
CA GLU A 97 7.49 6.19 -13.85
C GLU A 97 6.18 5.46 -14.23
N PRO A 98 5.05 6.17 -14.21
CA PRO A 98 3.73 5.64 -14.56
C PRO A 98 3.60 5.47 -16.09
N ASN A 99 4.36 4.51 -16.65
CA ASN A 99 4.45 4.28 -18.10
C ASN A 99 3.36 3.36 -18.66
N TRP A 100 2.45 2.92 -17.80
CA TRP A 100 1.38 1.97 -18.13
C TRP A 100 0.04 2.69 -18.22
N GLU A 101 -0.90 2.12 -18.96
CA GLU A 101 -2.24 2.69 -19.04
C GLU A 101 -2.87 2.75 -17.64
N GLY A 102 -3.56 3.85 -17.31
CA GLY A 102 -4.21 3.99 -16.00
C GLY A 102 -3.25 3.96 -14.80
N SER A 103 -1.94 4.09 -15.01
CA SER A 103 -0.95 4.20 -13.95
C SER A 103 -1.05 5.57 -13.25
N GLN A 104 -1.00 5.57 -11.93
CA GLN A 104 -1.08 6.76 -11.11
C GLN A 104 0.19 6.90 -10.26
N PRO A 105 0.89 8.04 -10.34
CA PRO A 105 2.05 8.29 -9.49
C PRO A 105 1.60 8.49 -8.04
N VAL A 106 2.16 7.69 -7.13
CA VAL A 106 1.97 7.83 -5.68
C VAL A 106 3.03 8.76 -5.12
N THR A 107 4.30 8.52 -5.46
CA THR A 107 5.44 9.39 -5.13
C THR A 107 6.31 9.55 -6.37
N ASP A 108 7.39 10.34 -6.29
CA ASP A 108 8.35 10.47 -7.39
C ASP A 108 9.01 9.14 -7.80
N GLU A 109 9.00 8.15 -6.91
CA GLU A 109 9.63 6.84 -7.13
C GLU A 109 8.62 5.69 -7.25
N MET A 110 7.35 5.90 -6.89
CA MET A 110 6.34 4.84 -6.79
C MET A 110 5.10 5.14 -7.61
N SER A 111 4.62 4.13 -8.32
CA SER A 111 3.41 4.21 -9.14
C SER A 111 2.49 3.02 -8.85
N LEU A 112 1.18 3.28 -8.90
CA LEU A 112 0.13 2.28 -8.77
C LEU A 112 -0.56 2.11 -10.11
N THR A 113 -0.58 0.89 -10.64
CA THR A 113 -1.16 0.57 -11.94
C THR A 113 -2.25 -0.49 -11.77
N GLY A 114 -3.47 -0.20 -12.24
CA GLY A 114 -4.61 -1.12 -12.18
C GLY A 114 -4.97 -1.76 -13.53
N SER A 115 -4.03 -1.77 -14.46
CA SER A 115 -4.27 -2.14 -15.86
C SER A 115 -3.70 -3.50 -16.21
N ARG A 116 -4.25 -4.10 -17.27
CA ARG A 116 -3.87 -5.43 -17.73
C ARG A 116 -2.50 -5.46 -18.43
N ASP A 117 -2.10 -4.34 -19.03
CA ASP A 117 -0.84 -4.21 -19.76
C ASP A 117 0.40 -4.49 -18.91
N ILE A 118 0.47 -3.96 -17.68
CA ILE A 118 1.57 -4.25 -16.75
C ILE A 118 1.59 -5.73 -16.32
N LEU A 119 0.43 -6.36 -16.16
CA LEU A 119 0.33 -7.78 -15.84
C LEU A 119 0.83 -8.65 -17.00
N CYS A 120 0.48 -8.30 -18.23
CA CYS A 120 1.02 -8.95 -19.43
C CYS A 120 2.55 -8.81 -19.50
N ALA A 121 3.09 -7.62 -19.22
CA ALA A 121 4.54 -7.40 -19.21
C ALA A 121 5.24 -8.22 -18.12
N ILE A 122 4.66 -8.31 -16.92
CA ILE A 122 5.19 -9.17 -15.86
C ILE A 122 5.14 -10.65 -16.29
N ALA A 123 4.06 -11.08 -16.94
CA ALA A 123 3.90 -12.45 -17.45
C ALA A 123 4.95 -12.83 -18.51
N THR A 124 5.46 -11.86 -19.29
CA THR A 124 6.53 -12.06 -20.27
C THR A 124 7.94 -11.82 -19.72
N GLY A 125 8.07 -11.31 -18.47
CA GLY A 125 9.35 -10.93 -17.86
C GLY A 125 9.86 -9.54 -18.27
N GLU A 126 9.04 -8.73 -18.92
CA GLU A 126 9.31 -7.35 -19.33
C GLU A 126 8.71 -6.31 -18.36
N GLY A 127 8.18 -6.77 -17.23
CA GLY A 127 7.63 -5.93 -16.17
C GLY A 127 8.69 -5.08 -15.44
N PRO A 128 8.23 -4.19 -14.53
CA PRO A 128 9.14 -3.47 -13.64
C PRO A 128 10.02 -4.43 -12.82
N LYS A 129 11.18 -3.96 -12.38
CA LYS A 129 12.11 -4.78 -11.56
C LYS A 129 11.60 -4.99 -10.14
N ASP A 130 11.08 -3.92 -9.54
CA ASP A 130 10.54 -3.91 -8.18
C ASP A 130 9.03 -3.66 -8.27
N TYR A 131 8.24 -4.69 -7.94
CA TYR A 131 6.78 -4.59 -7.91
C TYR A 131 6.16 -5.53 -6.87
N LEU A 132 4.91 -5.22 -6.53
CA LEU A 132 4.02 -6.03 -5.72
C LEU A 132 2.68 -6.12 -6.45
N VAL A 133 2.11 -7.32 -6.48
CA VAL A 133 0.77 -7.55 -7.03
C VAL A 133 -0.19 -7.74 -5.86
N ALA A 134 -1.28 -7.00 -5.87
CA ALA A 134 -2.31 -7.08 -4.85
C ALA A 134 -3.70 -7.16 -5.49
N LEU A 135 -4.62 -7.89 -4.86
CA LEU A 135 -6.03 -7.93 -5.22
C LEU A 135 -6.84 -7.03 -4.30
N GLY A 136 -7.63 -6.14 -4.90
CA GLY A 136 -8.40 -5.15 -4.17
C GLY A 136 -7.56 -4.05 -3.52
N TYR A 137 -8.25 -3.14 -2.86
CA TYR A 137 -7.67 -2.01 -2.15
C TYR A 137 -8.45 -1.67 -0.89
N ALA A 138 -7.78 -0.95 0.01
CA ALA A 138 -8.38 -0.36 1.19
C ALA A 138 -8.76 1.09 0.87
N GLY A 139 -10.02 1.45 1.11
CA GLY A 139 -10.54 2.78 0.86
C GLY A 139 -11.11 3.39 2.13
N TRP A 140 -10.82 4.68 2.34
CA TRP A 140 -11.40 5.51 3.39
C TRP A 140 -12.20 6.62 2.74
N SER A 141 -13.37 6.89 3.29
CA SER A 141 -14.17 8.05 2.90
C SER A 141 -13.53 9.35 3.41
N ALA A 142 -13.94 10.50 2.88
CA ALA A 142 -13.50 11.82 3.34
C ALA A 142 -13.55 11.96 4.87
N GLY A 143 -12.41 12.27 5.49
CA GLY A 143 -12.28 12.46 6.94
C GLY A 143 -12.33 11.18 7.79
N GLN A 144 -12.55 10.01 7.19
CA GLN A 144 -12.64 8.75 7.92
C GLN A 144 -11.28 8.33 8.47
N LEU A 145 -10.22 8.42 7.66
CA LEU A 145 -8.88 8.03 8.08
C LEU A 145 -8.41 8.90 9.25
N GLU A 146 -8.65 10.20 9.20
CA GLU A 146 -8.31 11.15 10.25
C GLU A 146 -9.08 10.87 11.55
N ALA A 147 -10.35 10.49 11.45
CA ALA A 147 -11.13 10.07 12.60
C ALA A 147 -10.56 8.80 13.24
N GLU A 148 -10.24 7.78 12.44
CA GLU A 148 -9.67 6.53 12.93
C GLU A 148 -8.26 6.73 13.52
N MET A 149 -7.46 7.66 12.98
CA MET A 149 -6.20 8.09 13.57
C MET A 149 -6.39 8.81 14.91
N ALA A 150 -7.41 9.66 15.04
CA ALA A 150 -7.74 10.33 16.31
C ALA A 150 -8.17 9.32 17.39
N GLU A 151 -8.73 8.18 16.99
CA GLU A 151 -9.06 7.05 17.86
C GLU A 151 -7.87 6.13 18.17
N ASN A 152 -6.67 6.44 17.67
CA ASN A 152 -5.46 5.61 17.78
C ASN A 152 -5.59 4.23 17.13
N SER A 153 -6.53 4.06 16.18
CA SER A 153 -6.67 2.82 15.40
C SER A 153 -5.50 2.62 14.44
N TRP A 154 -4.88 3.71 14.00
CA TRP A 154 -3.77 3.69 13.07
C TRP A 154 -2.59 4.54 13.52
N LEU A 155 -1.39 4.03 13.27
CA LEU A 155 -0.14 4.78 13.33
C LEU A 155 0.40 4.99 11.93
N THR A 156 0.98 6.16 11.66
CA THR A 156 1.59 6.46 10.37
C THR A 156 3.10 6.57 10.48
N VAL A 157 3.81 6.09 9.45
CA VAL A 157 5.25 6.28 9.29
C VAL A 157 5.57 6.48 7.81
N GLN A 158 6.57 7.28 7.50
CA GLN A 158 7.02 7.43 6.12
C GLN A 158 7.42 6.05 5.56
N ALA A 159 6.93 5.70 4.37
CA ALA A 159 7.21 4.40 3.81
C ALA A 159 8.67 4.28 3.40
N ASP A 160 9.27 3.14 3.74
CA ASP A 160 10.58 2.73 3.27
C ASP A 160 10.41 1.62 2.23
N LEU A 161 10.94 1.88 1.03
CA LEU A 161 10.83 0.99 -0.11
C LEU A 161 11.62 -0.30 0.08
N ASP A 162 12.68 -0.29 0.89
CA ASP A 162 13.41 -1.52 1.22
C ASP A 162 12.56 -2.43 2.12
N ILE A 163 11.76 -1.87 3.03
CA ILE A 163 10.76 -2.65 3.77
C ILE A 163 9.71 -3.21 2.81
N LEU A 164 9.24 -2.38 1.88
CA LEU A 164 8.18 -2.76 0.93
C LEU A 164 8.60 -3.90 -0.02
N PHE A 165 9.80 -3.85 -0.60
CA PHE A 165 10.22 -4.77 -1.65
C PHE A 165 11.20 -5.85 -1.21
N ARG A 166 12.03 -5.61 -0.19
CA ARG A 166 13.07 -6.57 0.23
C ARG A 166 12.68 -7.41 1.43
N SER A 167 11.73 -6.95 2.24
CA SER A 167 11.28 -7.71 3.42
C SER A 167 10.15 -8.67 3.06
N ALA A 168 10.14 -9.84 3.69
CA ALA A 168 9.03 -10.78 3.61
C ALA A 168 7.74 -10.10 4.11
N ALA A 169 6.61 -10.38 3.47
CA ALA A 169 5.34 -9.71 3.73
C ALA A 169 4.99 -9.68 5.23
N GLU A 170 5.13 -10.82 5.92
CA GLU A 170 4.87 -10.98 7.36
C GLU A 170 5.74 -10.07 8.25
N ASP A 171 6.98 -9.80 7.86
CA ASP A 171 7.95 -9.01 8.64
C ASP A 171 7.77 -7.49 8.44
N ARG A 172 7.06 -7.07 7.39
CA ARG A 172 6.96 -5.65 7.01
C ARG A 172 6.37 -4.78 8.11
N LEU A 173 5.34 -5.28 8.81
CA LEU A 173 4.69 -4.54 9.89
C LEU A 173 5.67 -4.28 11.05
N THR A 174 6.36 -5.32 11.51
CA THR A 174 7.35 -5.20 12.59
C THR A 174 8.52 -4.33 12.17
N ALA A 175 8.98 -4.42 10.93
CA ALA A 175 10.03 -3.56 10.39
C ALA A 175 9.60 -2.08 10.37
N ALA A 176 8.38 -1.79 9.93
CA ALA A 176 7.81 -0.43 9.93
C ALA A 176 7.63 0.13 11.35
N GLY A 177 7.16 -0.69 12.30
CA GLY A 177 7.07 -0.30 13.71
C GLY A 177 8.42 0.10 14.30
N ARG A 178 9.48 -0.68 14.00
CA ARG A 178 10.85 -0.39 14.44
C ARG A 178 11.38 0.95 13.91
N GLN A 179 10.91 1.44 12.76
CA GLN A 179 11.29 2.77 12.26
C GLN A 179 10.78 3.89 13.17
N LEU A 180 9.62 3.71 13.80
CA LEU A 180 9.12 4.62 14.83
C LEU A 180 9.76 4.39 16.20
N GLY A 181 10.62 3.37 16.35
CA GLY A 181 11.11 2.91 17.64
C GLY A 181 10.03 2.25 18.50
N ILE A 182 8.95 1.79 17.87
CA ILE A 182 7.81 1.15 18.53
C ILE A 182 7.82 -0.34 18.20
N ASP A 183 7.60 -1.16 19.20
CA ASP A 183 7.31 -2.57 18.98
C ASP A 183 5.79 -2.76 18.94
N ILE A 184 5.26 -3.03 17.73
CA ILE A 184 3.81 -3.16 17.50
C ILE A 184 3.23 -4.32 18.32
N ASP A 185 4.04 -5.35 18.62
CA ASP A 185 3.64 -6.49 19.43
C ASP A 185 3.58 -6.15 20.93
N LEU A 186 4.28 -5.09 21.34
CA LEU A 186 4.26 -4.59 22.72
C LEU A 186 3.22 -3.49 22.95
N LEU A 187 2.60 -2.97 21.88
CA LEU A 187 1.41 -2.12 22.02
C LEU A 187 0.32 -2.98 22.66
N SER A 188 0.05 -2.74 23.95
CA SER A 188 -1.07 -3.33 24.68
C SER A 188 -2.27 -2.40 24.57
N THR A 189 -3.49 -2.95 24.58
CA THR A 189 -4.75 -2.19 24.55
C THR A 189 -4.97 -1.28 25.76
N GLU A 190 -4.09 -1.30 26.76
CA GLU A 190 -4.06 -0.30 27.83
C GLU A 190 -3.45 1.00 27.33
N ALA A 191 -4.27 1.80 26.66
CA ALA A 191 -4.07 3.25 26.65
C ALA A 191 -4.07 3.71 28.11
N GLY A 192 -2.87 4.00 28.63
CA GLY A 192 -2.67 4.48 29.99
C GLY A 192 -3.40 5.80 30.20
N HIS A 193 -4.57 5.74 30.82
CA HIS A 193 -5.10 6.85 31.60
C HIS A 193 -4.36 6.85 32.95
N ALA A 194 -3.36 7.70 33.07
CA ALA A 194 -2.81 8.15 34.35
C ALA A 194 -3.26 9.59 34.60
#